data_AF-A0A2V7HU27-F1
#
_entry.id   AF-A0A2V7HU27-F1
#
_cell.length_a   1.000
_cell.length_b   1.000
_cell.length_c   1.000
_cell.angle_alpha   90.00
_cell.angle_beta   90.00
_cell.angle_gamma   90.00
#
_symmetry.space_group_name_H-M   'P 1'
#
loop_
_entity.id
_entity.type
_entity.pdbx_description
1 polymer ?
#
loop_
_entity_poly.entity_id
_entity_poly.type
_entity_poly.pdbx_seq_one_letter_code
_entity_poly.pdbx_strand_id
1 'polypeptide(L)'
;MTAWLVLMVSVPPHPSSLRVRVWRKLRALGAVALKKSVYILPFSPDNLEHFQWLSQEVQREGGEATLLKVDRLENMTPADVVRRFQDARSQDYRTLAARYRAIAEGLERRARRPSTSRREEELARLGRELERVKEIDFFDAPGFQEVTRLRETIEMRLHPPGAPAAAEGRPVHLDALKGCRWVTRPRPHVDRLGSAWLIKRFIDPEASFLFARPEEFPGDAIPFDALGAEFGHQGEDCTFETLIKRCGLRDPRLAH
;
A
#
# COMPACT_ATOMS: atom_id res chain seq x y z
N MET A 1 -22.22 12.80 -13.18
CA MET A 1 -21.23 13.02 -14.27
C MET A 1 -19.89 13.28 -13.61
N THR A 2 -18.83 12.56 -14.01
CA THR A 2 -17.49 12.75 -13.44
C THR A 2 -16.86 13.99 -14.09
N ALA A 3 -16.71 15.07 -13.33
CA ALA A 3 -15.95 16.22 -13.78
C ALA A 3 -14.46 15.88 -13.82
N TRP A 4 -13.70 16.66 -14.57
CA TRP A 4 -12.26 16.49 -14.78
C TRP A 4 -11.53 17.76 -14.37
N LEU A 5 -10.31 17.58 -13.86
CA LEU A 5 -9.35 18.65 -13.67
C LEU A 5 -8.36 18.60 -14.83
N VAL A 6 -8.20 19.74 -15.52
CA VAL A 6 -7.24 19.92 -16.59
C VAL A 6 -6.23 20.95 -16.14
N LEU A 7 -4.96 20.57 -16.10
CA LEU A 7 -3.85 21.44 -15.76
C LEU A 7 -2.95 21.64 -16.98
N MET A 8 -2.89 22.87 -17.46
CA MET A 8 -1.96 23.29 -18.50
C MET A 8 -0.74 23.91 -17.83
N VAL A 9 0.45 23.37 -18.08
CA VAL A 9 1.70 23.80 -17.43
C VAL A 9 2.78 24.10 -18.47
N SER A 10 3.33 25.32 -18.39
CA SER A 10 4.55 25.72 -19.09
C SER A 10 5.63 26.01 -18.05
N VAL A 11 6.79 25.39 -18.21
CA VAL A 11 7.93 25.59 -17.31
C VAL A 11 9.08 26.18 -18.13
N PRO A 12 9.83 27.16 -17.60
CA PRO A 12 11.00 27.70 -18.29
C PRO A 12 11.98 26.58 -18.69
N PRO A 13 12.67 26.72 -19.84
CA PRO A 13 13.61 25.71 -20.31
C PRO A 13 14.81 25.52 -19.36
N HIS A 14 15.14 26.55 -18.59
CA HIS A 14 16.20 26.55 -17.58
C HIS A 14 15.71 27.17 -16.26
N PRO A 15 16.08 26.60 -15.10
CA PRO A 15 16.84 25.35 -14.93
C PRO A 15 15.98 24.09 -15.18
N SER A 16 16.60 23.02 -15.67
CA SER A 16 15.92 21.74 -15.97
C SER A 16 15.36 21.03 -14.73
N SER A 17 15.86 21.37 -13.53
CA SER A 17 15.43 20.81 -12.25
C SER A 17 13.95 21.05 -11.96
N LEU A 18 13.42 22.24 -12.27
CA LEU A 18 12.02 22.58 -12.07
C LEU A 18 11.10 21.69 -12.92
N ARG A 19 11.42 21.55 -14.21
CA ARG A 19 10.63 20.71 -15.14
C ARG A 19 10.58 19.26 -14.66
N VAL A 20 11.71 18.71 -14.22
CA VAL A 20 11.78 17.34 -13.69
C VAL A 20 10.96 17.21 -12.40
N ARG A 21 11.03 18.20 -11.49
CA ARG A 21 10.29 18.18 -10.23
C ARG A 21 8.78 18.22 -10.46
N VAL A 22 8.31 19.11 -11.34
CA VAL A 22 6.90 19.20 -11.74
C VAL A 22 6.42 17.90 -12.38
N TRP A 23 7.18 17.35 -13.33
CA TRP A 23 6.85 16.07 -13.96
C TRP A 23 6.75 14.91 -12.94
N ARG A 24 7.68 14.85 -11.97
CA ARG A 24 7.64 13.85 -10.89
C ARG A 24 6.39 14.01 -10.03
N LYS A 25 6.01 15.24 -9.66
CA LYS A 25 4.79 15.50 -8.89
C LYS A 25 3.54 15.09 -9.66
N LEU A 26 3.44 15.43 -10.94
CA LEU A 26 2.33 15.03 -11.81
C LEU A 26 2.19 13.51 -11.87
N ARG A 27 3.30 12.77 -12.03
CA ARG A 27 3.27 11.30 -12.00
C ARG A 27 2.87 10.75 -10.63
N ALA A 28 3.36 11.34 -9.55
CA ALA A 28 3.03 10.91 -8.19
C ALA A 28 1.56 11.16 -7.83
N LEU A 29 0.91 12.15 -8.44
CA LEU A 29 -0.53 12.40 -8.32
C LEU A 29 -1.38 11.49 -9.22
N GLY A 30 -0.76 10.67 -10.07
CA GLY A 30 -1.48 9.86 -11.03
C GLY A 30 -1.95 10.60 -12.28
N ALA A 31 -1.52 11.85 -12.48
CA ALA A 31 -1.97 12.66 -13.60
C ALA A 31 -1.54 12.07 -14.95
N VAL A 32 -2.45 12.11 -15.93
CA VAL A 32 -2.21 11.59 -17.27
C VAL A 32 -2.07 12.74 -18.26
N ALA A 33 -1.08 12.65 -19.15
CA ALA A 33 -0.90 13.66 -20.19
C ALA A 33 -1.91 13.46 -21.33
N LEU A 34 -2.69 14.50 -21.65
CA LEU A 34 -3.43 14.58 -22.90
C LEU A 34 -2.52 15.02 -24.06
N LYS A 35 -1.62 15.98 -23.77
CA LYS A 35 -0.56 16.51 -24.66
C LYS A 35 0.67 16.88 -23.80
N LYS A 36 1.78 17.30 -24.42
CA LYS A 36 3.08 17.58 -23.76
C LYS A 36 3.00 18.43 -22.47
N SER A 37 2.05 19.35 -22.41
CA SER A 37 1.88 20.31 -21.30
C SER A 37 0.49 20.30 -20.69
N VAL A 38 -0.36 19.34 -21.05
CA VAL A 38 -1.76 19.29 -20.63
C VAL A 38 -1.97 17.98 -19.89
N TYR A 39 -2.25 18.07 -18.60
CA TYR A 39 -2.40 16.94 -17.69
C TYR A 39 -3.82 16.90 -17.14
N ILE A 40 -4.32 15.70 -16.88
CA ILE A 40 -5.67 15.48 -16.39
C ILE A 40 -5.72 14.59 -15.15
N LEU A 41 -6.71 14.86 -14.30
CA LEU A 41 -7.14 14.04 -13.16
C LEU A 41 -8.67 13.98 -13.10
N PRO A 42 -9.25 12.90 -12.54
CA PRO A 42 -10.65 12.94 -12.12
C PRO A 42 -10.84 14.01 -11.03
N PHE A 43 -11.97 14.72 -11.08
CA PHE A 43 -12.30 15.69 -10.05
C PHE A 43 -12.53 15.00 -8.69
N SER A 44 -11.72 15.39 -7.71
CA SER A 44 -11.98 15.23 -6.29
C SER A 44 -11.48 16.50 -5.57
N PRO A 45 -11.98 16.81 -4.35
CA PRO A 45 -11.45 17.91 -3.55
C PRO A 45 -9.93 17.83 -3.37
N ASP A 46 -9.41 16.64 -3.07
CA ASP A 46 -7.97 16.40 -2.86
C ASP A 46 -7.16 16.64 -4.14
N ASN A 47 -7.63 16.14 -5.29
CA ASN A 47 -6.94 16.36 -6.57
C ASN A 47 -6.96 17.84 -6.98
N LEU A 48 -8.05 18.55 -6.68
CA LEU A 48 -8.16 19.99 -6.92
C LEU A 48 -7.11 20.74 -6.09
N GLU A 49 -7.04 20.45 -4.79
CA GLU A 49 -6.06 21.05 -3.88
C GLU A 49 -4.62 20.75 -4.36
N HIS A 50 -4.31 19.50 -4.70
CA HIS A 50 -3.00 19.14 -5.23
C HIS A 50 -2.61 19.93 -6.49
N PHE A 51 -3.54 20.09 -7.44
CA PHE A 51 -3.30 20.88 -8.65
C PHE A 51 -3.21 22.39 -8.36
N GLN A 52 -3.94 22.92 -7.38
CA GLN A 52 -3.80 24.30 -6.94
C GLN A 52 -2.42 24.56 -6.35
N TRP A 53 -1.94 23.70 -5.44
CA TRP A 53 -0.59 23.81 -4.88
C TRP A 53 0.50 23.72 -5.95
N LEU A 54 0.37 22.77 -6.87
CA LEU A 54 1.33 22.62 -7.98
C LEU A 54 1.32 23.86 -8.89
N SER A 55 0.15 24.42 -9.17
CA SER A 55 0.03 25.63 -10.01
C SER A 55 0.73 26.83 -9.37
N GLN A 56 0.52 27.05 -8.07
CA GLN A 56 1.17 28.13 -7.32
C GLN A 56 2.69 27.95 -7.29
N GLU A 57 3.18 26.73 -7.09
CA GLU A 57 4.62 26.44 -7.11
C GLU A 57 5.24 26.74 -8.47
N VAL A 58 4.61 26.31 -9.56
CA VAL A 58 5.07 26.59 -10.92
C VAL A 58 5.14 28.10 -11.17
N GLN A 59 4.08 28.83 -10.82
CA GLN A 59 4.00 30.29 -11.01
C GLN A 59 5.07 31.02 -10.21
N ARG A 60 5.30 30.63 -8.96
CA ARG A 60 6.33 31.22 -8.09
C ARG A 60 7.74 31.04 -8.64
N GLU A 61 7.97 29.99 -9.42
CA GLU A 61 9.27 29.69 -10.01
C GLU A 61 9.37 30.13 -11.49
N GLY A 62 8.49 31.06 -11.90
CA GLY A 62 8.53 31.72 -13.20
C GLY A 62 7.94 30.91 -14.35
N GLY A 63 7.21 29.84 -14.07
CA GLY A 63 6.40 29.13 -15.06
C GLY A 63 4.97 29.66 -15.14
N GLU A 64 4.20 29.09 -16.07
CA GLU A 64 2.78 29.37 -16.24
C GLU A 64 1.98 28.11 -15.95
N ALA A 65 0.88 28.28 -15.20
CA ALA A 65 -0.05 27.21 -14.91
C ALA A 65 -1.48 27.74 -15.03
N THR A 66 -2.33 27.00 -15.75
CA THR A 66 -3.77 27.25 -15.85
C THR A 66 -4.52 25.98 -15.45
N LEU A 67 -5.34 26.09 -14.41
CA LEU A 67 -6.16 24.99 -13.88
C LEU A 67 -7.62 25.21 -14.25
N LEU A 68 -8.22 24.21 -14.87
CA LEU A 68 -9.62 24.20 -15.30
C LEU A 68 -10.33 23.02 -14.66
N LYS A 69 -11.55 23.25 -14.17
CA LYS A 69 -12.51 22.18 -13.90
C LYS A 69 -13.48 22.11 -15.07
N VAL A 70 -13.57 20.97 -15.73
CA VAL A 70 -14.42 20.78 -16.91
C VAL A 70 -15.35 19.59 -16.70
N ASP A 71 -16.61 19.70 -17.10
CA ASP A 71 -17.57 18.60 -16.97
C ASP A 71 -17.40 17.57 -18.10
N ARG A 72 -16.91 18.01 -19.26
CA ARG A 72 -16.73 17.18 -20.45
C ARG A 72 -15.53 17.63 -21.28
N LEU A 73 -14.89 16.68 -21.94
CA LEU A 73 -13.95 16.93 -23.03
C LEU A 73 -14.68 16.67 -24.35
N GLU A 74 -14.99 17.72 -25.11
CA GLU A 74 -15.88 17.62 -26.28
C GLU A 74 -15.41 16.63 -27.37
N ASN A 75 -14.09 16.45 -27.50
CA ASN A 75 -13.49 15.59 -28.51
C ASN A 75 -13.16 14.17 -28.00
N MET A 76 -13.59 13.80 -26.79
CA MET A 76 -13.31 12.50 -26.18
C MET A 76 -14.53 11.99 -25.42
N THR A 77 -14.88 10.72 -25.61
CA THR A 77 -15.91 10.12 -24.76
C THR A 77 -15.35 9.92 -23.34
N PRO A 78 -16.19 9.85 -22.29
CA PRO A 78 -15.73 9.49 -20.95
C PRO A 78 -14.93 8.18 -20.92
N ALA A 79 -15.31 7.21 -21.76
CA ALA A 79 -14.61 5.93 -21.89
C ALA A 79 -13.19 6.09 -22.47
N ASP A 80 -12.99 7.00 -23.42
CA ASP A 80 -11.66 7.28 -23.98
C ASP A 80 -10.73 7.90 -22.93
N VAL A 81 -11.28 8.78 -22.09
CA VAL A 81 -10.53 9.40 -20.98
C VAL A 81 -10.14 8.34 -19.96
N VAL A 82 -11.09 7.52 -19.51
CA VAL A 82 -10.84 6.39 -18.59
C VAL A 82 -9.78 5.45 -19.16
N ARG A 83 -9.88 5.09 -20.45
CA ARG A 83 -8.90 4.23 -21.11
C ARG A 83 -7.49 4.78 -21.03
N ARG A 84 -7.31 6.10 -21.18
CA ARG A 84 -5.97 6.72 -21.02
C ARG A 84 -5.40 6.55 -19.62
N PHE A 85 -6.22 6.63 -18.57
CA PHE A 85 -5.78 6.34 -17.20
C PHE A 85 -5.43 4.86 -17.04
N GLN A 86 -6.30 3.97 -17.53
CA GLN A 86 -6.05 2.54 -17.48
C GLN A 86 -4.78 2.14 -18.25
N ASP A 87 -4.52 2.72 -19.42
CA ASP A 87 -3.31 2.47 -20.21
C ASP A 87 -2.05 2.94 -19.48
N ALA A 88 -2.10 4.13 -18.87
CA ALA A 88 -0.99 4.68 -18.09
C ALA A 88 -0.67 3.78 -16.88
N ARG A 89 -1.69 3.38 -16.11
CA ARG A 89 -1.52 2.49 -14.96
C ARG A 89 -1.15 1.07 -15.35
N SER A 90 -1.67 0.57 -16.47
CA SER A 90 -1.29 -0.74 -17.01
C SER A 90 0.20 -0.79 -17.34
N GLN A 91 0.81 0.31 -17.78
CA GLN A 91 2.27 0.36 -17.97
C GLN A 91 3.05 0.26 -16.64
N ASP A 92 2.56 0.93 -15.59
CA ASP A 92 3.15 0.84 -14.26
C ASP A 92 3.04 -0.60 -13.71
N TYR A 93 1.85 -1.23 -13.83
CA TYR A 93 1.64 -2.63 -13.45
C TYR A 93 2.46 -3.61 -14.29
N ARG A 94 2.61 -3.42 -15.60
CA ARG A 94 3.51 -4.25 -16.44
C ARG A 94 4.95 -4.24 -15.92
N THR A 95 5.41 -3.09 -15.45
CA THR A 95 6.76 -2.93 -14.88
C THR A 95 6.89 -3.67 -13.56
N LEU A 96 5.87 -3.59 -12.69
CA LEU A 96 5.82 -4.38 -11.45
C LEU A 96 5.75 -5.89 -11.75
N ALA A 97 4.86 -6.31 -12.65
CA ALA A 97 4.69 -7.71 -13.04
C ALA A 97 6.00 -8.32 -13.56
N ALA A 98 6.76 -7.60 -14.39
CA ALA A 98 8.07 -8.05 -14.86
C ALA A 98 9.05 -8.33 -13.70
N ARG A 99 9.04 -7.49 -12.66
CA ARG A 99 9.89 -7.67 -11.48
C ARG A 99 9.43 -8.83 -10.60
N TYR A 100 8.13 -8.98 -10.39
CA TYR A 100 7.57 -10.16 -9.70
C TYR A 100 7.89 -11.46 -10.45
N ARG A 101 7.73 -11.49 -11.79
CA ARG A 101 8.11 -12.67 -12.60
C ARG A 101 9.59 -13.03 -12.43
N ALA A 102 10.48 -12.04 -12.44
CA ALA A 102 11.91 -12.29 -12.22
C ALA A 102 12.20 -12.96 -10.85
N ILE A 103 11.47 -12.58 -9.81
CA ILE A 103 11.55 -13.24 -8.49
C ILE A 103 11.01 -14.67 -8.56
N ALA A 104 9.83 -14.87 -9.17
CA ALA A 104 9.21 -16.19 -9.30
C ALA A 104 10.11 -17.18 -10.06
N GLU A 105 10.71 -16.76 -11.18
CA GLU A 105 11.69 -17.53 -11.95
C GLU A 105 12.98 -17.79 -11.17
N GLY A 106 13.38 -16.85 -10.30
CA GLY A 106 14.51 -16.99 -9.39
C GLY A 106 14.26 -17.99 -8.24
N LEU A 107 13.01 -18.29 -7.91
CA LEU A 107 12.64 -19.35 -6.96
C LEU A 107 12.65 -20.74 -7.61
N GLU A 108 12.31 -20.84 -8.90
CA GLU A 108 12.31 -22.10 -9.65
C GLU A 108 13.73 -22.61 -9.93
N ARG A 109 14.65 -21.69 -10.24
CA ARG A 109 16.06 -22.02 -10.48
C ARG A 109 16.75 -22.32 -9.14
N ARG A 110 16.95 -23.61 -8.83
CA ARG A 110 17.64 -24.17 -7.63
C ARG A 110 19.10 -23.69 -7.40
N ALA A 111 19.60 -22.68 -8.11
CA ALA A 111 20.98 -22.21 -7.99
C ALA A 111 21.11 -21.13 -6.91
N ARG A 112 22.01 -21.36 -5.93
CA ARG A 112 22.41 -20.50 -4.81
C ARG A 112 21.25 -19.66 -4.27
N ARG A 113 20.54 -20.16 -3.24
CA ARG A 113 19.54 -19.38 -2.50
C ARG A 113 20.20 -18.06 -2.01
N PRO A 114 19.80 -16.86 -2.48
CA PRO A 114 19.91 -15.66 -1.67
C PRO A 114 19.32 -15.94 -0.29
N SER A 115 19.83 -15.29 0.75
CA SER A 115 19.21 -15.36 2.07
C SER A 115 17.73 -15.03 1.93
N THR A 116 16.87 -15.82 2.58
CA THR A 116 15.41 -15.64 2.55
C THR A 116 15.03 -14.18 2.87
N SER A 117 15.72 -13.58 3.85
CA SER A 117 15.64 -12.15 4.22
C SER A 117 15.72 -11.19 3.03
N ARG A 118 16.70 -11.36 2.12
CA ARG A 118 16.87 -10.41 1.00
C ARG A 118 15.71 -10.45 0.02
N ARG A 119 15.12 -11.64 -0.17
CA ARG A 119 13.94 -11.82 -1.03
C ARG A 119 12.69 -11.25 -0.38
N GLU A 120 12.52 -11.48 0.91
CA GLU A 120 11.42 -10.91 1.70
C GLU A 120 11.47 -9.37 1.71
N GLU A 121 12.66 -8.77 1.86
CA GLU A 121 12.86 -7.32 1.76
C GLU A 121 12.49 -6.77 0.38
N GLU A 122 12.90 -7.46 -0.70
CA GLU A 122 12.55 -7.06 -2.06
C GLU A 122 11.05 -7.19 -2.32
N LEU A 123 10.42 -8.26 -1.83
CA LEU A 123 8.98 -8.48 -1.92
C LEU A 123 8.21 -7.40 -1.15
N ALA A 124 8.62 -7.06 0.07
CA ALA A 124 8.03 -5.99 0.86
C ALA A 124 8.19 -4.63 0.15
N ARG A 125 9.33 -4.38 -0.50
CA ARG A 125 9.54 -3.17 -1.31
C ARG A 125 8.60 -3.13 -2.51
N LEU A 126 8.43 -4.24 -3.23
CA LEU A 126 7.50 -4.35 -4.35
C LEU A 126 6.04 -4.19 -3.89
N GLY A 127 5.68 -4.73 -2.73
CA GLY A 127 4.37 -4.54 -2.11
C GLY A 127 4.09 -3.05 -1.86
N ARG A 128 5.02 -2.33 -1.23
CA ARG A 128 4.90 -0.86 -1.05
C ARG A 128 4.84 -0.08 -2.36
N GLU A 129 5.41 -0.62 -3.43
CA GLU A 129 5.33 0.01 -4.76
C GLU A 129 4.00 -0.26 -5.44
N LEU A 130 3.45 -1.47 -5.29
CA LEU A 130 2.11 -1.84 -5.74
C LEU A 130 1.05 -0.95 -5.07
N GLU A 131 1.10 -0.77 -3.76
CA GLU A 131 0.16 0.10 -3.04
C GLU A 131 0.22 1.54 -3.55
N ARG A 132 1.42 2.09 -3.77
CA ARG A 132 1.59 3.43 -4.36
C ARG A 132 1.02 3.56 -5.76
N VAL A 133 1.11 2.51 -6.60
CA VAL A 133 0.48 2.52 -7.93
C VAL A 133 -1.04 2.41 -7.79
N LYS A 134 -1.53 1.62 -6.83
CA LYS A 134 -2.96 1.45 -6.58
C LYS A 134 -3.64 2.72 -6.07
N GLU A 135 -2.96 3.50 -5.23
CA GLU A 135 -3.43 4.81 -4.74
C GLU A 135 -3.75 5.80 -5.88
N ILE A 136 -3.04 5.69 -7.00
CA ILE A 136 -3.19 6.56 -8.17
C ILE A 136 -3.90 5.88 -9.35
N ASP A 137 -4.50 4.70 -9.11
CA ASP A 137 -5.27 3.92 -10.06
C ASP A 137 -6.77 4.19 -9.90
N PHE A 138 -7.19 5.35 -10.40
CA PHE A 138 -8.55 5.85 -10.24
C PHE A 138 -9.64 5.03 -10.95
N PHE A 139 -9.27 4.14 -11.87
CA PHE A 139 -10.21 3.44 -12.75
C PHE A 139 -9.88 1.96 -12.93
N ASP A 140 -9.24 1.36 -11.92
CA ASP A 140 -8.98 -0.09 -11.83
C ASP A 140 -8.37 -0.68 -13.11
N ALA A 141 -7.14 -0.28 -13.42
CA ALA A 141 -6.48 -0.77 -14.62
C ALA A 141 -6.28 -2.30 -14.57
N PRO A 142 -6.48 -2.99 -15.71
CA PRO A 142 -6.54 -4.46 -15.75
C PRO A 142 -5.24 -5.16 -15.31
N GLY A 143 -4.10 -4.47 -15.38
CA GLY A 143 -2.80 -5.01 -14.97
C GLY A 143 -2.69 -5.35 -13.48
N PHE A 144 -3.55 -4.80 -12.61
CA PHE A 144 -3.51 -5.06 -11.17
C PHE A 144 -3.67 -6.56 -10.84
N GLN A 145 -4.63 -7.23 -11.50
CA GLN A 145 -4.93 -8.64 -11.22
C GLN A 145 -3.75 -9.57 -11.51
N GLU A 146 -2.99 -9.28 -12.56
CA GLU A 146 -1.79 -10.05 -12.89
C GLU A 146 -0.72 -9.91 -11.80
N VAL A 147 -0.48 -8.69 -11.33
CA VAL A 147 0.52 -8.41 -10.28
C VAL A 147 0.13 -9.12 -8.97
N THR A 148 -1.14 -9.06 -8.59
CA THR A 148 -1.65 -9.72 -7.38
C THR A 148 -1.47 -11.25 -7.45
N ARG A 149 -1.84 -11.89 -8.57
CA ARG A 149 -1.64 -13.33 -8.75
C ARG A 149 -0.17 -13.74 -8.68
N LEU A 150 0.72 -12.94 -9.28
CA LEU A 150 2.16 -13.19 -9.21
C LEU A 150 2.67 -13.07 -7.76
N ARG A 151 2.19 -12.07 -7.01
CA ARG A 151 2.52 -11.88 -5.59
C ARG A 151 2.08 -13.09 -4.77
N GLU A 152 0.82 -13.50 -4.89
CA GLU A 152 0.26 -14.68 -4.20
C GLU A 152 1.04 -15.95 -4.53
N THR A 153 1.41 -16.14 -5.80
CA THR A 153 2.20 -17.31 -6.23
C THR A 153 3.58 -17.33 -5.57
N ILE A 154 4.23 -16.17 -5.43
CA ILE A 154 5.54 -16.05 -4.77
C ILE A 154 5.40 -16.28 -3.27
N GLU A 155 4.41 -15.66 -2.63
CA GLU A 155 4.09 -15.83 -1.20
C GLU A 155 3.83 -17.31 -0.89
N MET A 156 3.01 -18.01 -1.67
CA MET A 156 2.74 -19.44 -1.52
C MET A 156 4.00 -20.30 -1.69
N ARG A 157 4.96 -19.90 -2.52
CA ARG A 157 6.22 -20.66 -2.69
C ARG A 157 7.21 -20.41 -1.56
N LEU A 158 7.23 -19.20 -1.01
CA LEU A 158 8.05 -18.84 0.15
C LEU A 158 7.47 -19.44 1.43
N HIS A 159 6.14 -19.50 1.52
CA HIS A 159 5.36 -20.03 2.64
C HIS A 159 4.31 -21.04 2.13
N PRO A 160 4.72 -22.29 1.81
CA PRO A 160 3.79 -23.31 1.33
C PRO A 160 2.69 -23.58 2.36
N PRO A 161 1.42 -23.64 1.97
CA PRO A 161 0.37 -24.09 2.86
C PRO A 161 0.69 -25.54 3.28
N GLY A 162 1.03 -25.72 4.56
CA GLY A 162 1.43 -27.02 5.13
C GLY A 162 2.93 -27.23 5.34
N ALA A 163 3.81 -26.29 4.97
CA ALA A 163 5.17 -26.29 5.52
C ALA A 163 5.10 -25.83 6.99
N PRO A 164 5.65 -26.58 7.96
CA PRO A 164 5.72 -26.10 9.32
C PRO A 164 6.64 -24.87 9.32
N ALA A 165 6.04 -23.68 9.35
CA ALA A 165 6.72 -22.44 9.68
C ALA A 165 7.35 -22.66 11.05
N ALA A 166 8.67 -22.82 11.09
CA ALA A 166 9.42 -23.24 12.27
C ALA A 166 9.42 -22.20 13.42
N ALA A 167 8.46 -21.27 13.46
CA ALA A 167 8.22 -20.32 14.54
C ALA A 167 6.73 -20.00 14.79
N GLU A 168 5.78 -20.54 14.01
CA GLU A 168 4.35 -20.22 14.14
C GLU A 168 3.57 -21.47 14.54
N GLY A 169 2.99 -21.45 15.75
CA GLY A 169 2.17 -22.57 16.25
C GLY A 169 2.53 -23.06 17.66
N ARG A 170 3.54 -22.50 18.33
CA ARG A 170 3.63 -22.69 19.79
C ARG A 170 2.50 -21.89 20.44
N PRO A 171 1.63 -22.54 21.24
CA PRO A 171 0.73 -21.81 22.13
C PRO A 171 1.57 -20.88 23.00
N VAL A 172 1.19 -19.61 23.06
CA VAL A 172 1.83 -18.67 23.97
C VAL A 172 1.12 -18.81 25.32
N HIS A 173 1.87 -19.11 26.37
CA HIS A 173 1.33 -19.10 27.73
C HIS A 173 0.92 -17.67 28.10
N LEU A 174 -0.32 -17.48 28.52
CA LEU A 174 -0.87 -16.17 28.91
C LEU A 174 -0.01 -15.47 29.97
N ASP A 175 0.65 -16.21 30.86
CA ASP A 175 1.53 -15.64 31.88
C ASP A 175 2.75 -14.92 31.31
N ALA A 176 3.19 -15.26 30.09
CA ALA A 176 4.27 -14.56 29.40
C ALA A 176 3.83 -13.23 28.76
N LEU A 177 2.52 -12.94 28.74
CA LEU A 177 1.92 -11.77 28.10
C LEU A 177 1.35 -10.75 29.09
N LYS A 178 1.42 -11.02 30.41
CA LYS A 178 0.89 -10.15 31.46
C LYS A 178 1.78 -8.94 31.73
N GLY A 179 1.16 -7.77 31.88
CA GLY A 179 1.85 -6.50 32.11
C GLY A 179 2.67 -6.01 30.91
N CYS A 180 2.38 -6.51 29.71
CA CYS A 180 3.15 -6.20 28.51
C CYS A 180 2.70 -4.88 27.88
N ARG A 181 3.66 -4.21 27.21
CA ARG A 181 3.39 -3.09 26.31
C ARG A 181 3.11 -3.64 24.92
N TRP A 182 2.02 -3.21 24.30
CA TRP A 182 1.61 -3.64 22.96
C TRP A 182 1.73 -2.47 21.99
N VAL A 183 2.19 -2.71 20.77
CA VAL A 183 2.38 -1.65 19.77
C VAL A 183 1.70 -1.99 18.45
N THR A 184 1.03 -1.00 17.87
CA THR A 184 0.48 -1.10 16.51
C THR A 184 0.64 0.23 15.76
N ARG A 185 0.23 0.26 14.49
CA ARG A 185 0.34 1.45 13.63
C ARG A 185 -0.62 2.56 14.07
N PRO A 186 -0.30 3.85 13.82
CA PRO A 186 -1.19 4.95 14.19
C PRO A 186 -2.51 4.89 13.39
N ARG A 187 -3.55 5.50 13.94
CA ARG A 187 -4.92 5.53 13.38
C ARG A 187 -5.53 4.11 13.28
N PRO A 188 -5.89 3.48 14.41
CA PRO A 188 -6.41 2.12 14.41
C PRO A 188 -7.78 2.02 13.73
N HIS A 189 -7.92 1.06 12.82
CA HIS A 189 -9.21 0.65 12.26
C HIS A 189 -9.89 -0.38 13.19
N VAL A 190 -11.12 -0.80 12.84
CA VAL A 190 -11.98 -1.67 13.66
C VAL A 190 -11.26 -2.93 14.16
N ASP A 191 -10.50 -3.61 13.30
CA ASP A 191 -9.76 -4.84 13.67
C ASP A 191 -8.72 -4.61 14.79
N ARG A 192 -8.00 -3.49 14.75
CA ARG A 192 -7.02 -3.11 15.79
C ARG A 192 -7.68 -2.79 17.10
N LEU A 193 -8.83 -2.14 17.07
CA LEU A 193 -9.62 -1.82 18.26
C LEU A 193 -10.21 -3.10 18.87
N GLY A 194 -10.72 -4.01 18.03
CA GLY A 194 -11.22 -5.32 18.46
C GLY A 194 -10.11 -6.18 19.08
N SER A 195 -8.94 -6.22 18.45
CA SER A 195 -7.77 -6.93 18.95
C SER A 195 -7.25 -6.33 20.27
N ALA A 196 -7.19 -5.00 20.39
CA ALA A 196 -6.80 -4.34 21.64
C ALA A 196 -7.80 -4.60 22.78
N TRP A 197 -9.10 -4.63 22.47
CA TRP A 197 -10.14 -5.03 23.43
C TRP A 197 -9.97 -6.48 23.87
N LEU A 198 -9.73 -7.40 22.93
CA LEU A 198 -9.51 -8.83 23.21
C LEU A 198 -8.31 -9.02 24.14
N ILE A 199 -7.19 -8.35 23.82
CA ILE A 199 -5.97 -8.36 24.65
C ILE A 199 -6.31 -7.91 26.06
N LYS A 200 -6.91 -6.72 26.22
CA LYS A 200 -7.20 -6.16 27.53
C LYS A 200 -8.22 -6.95 28.34
N ARG A 201 -9.12 -7.69 27.67
CA ARG A 201 -10.22 -8.38 28.33
C ARG A 201 -9.91 -9.84 28.68
N PHE A 202 -9.11 -10.52 27.87
CA PHE A 202 -8.93 -11.97 27.97
C PHE A 202 -7.47 -12.42 28.09
N ILE A 203 -6.50 -11.56 27.77
CA ILE A 203 -5.08 -11.91 27.77
C ILE A 203 -4.36 -11.19 28.92
N ASP A 204 -4.42 -9.86 28.95
CA ASP A 204 -3.69 -9.01 29.88
C ASP A 204 -4.50 -7.76 30.27
N PRO A 205 -5.18 -7.76 31.43
CA PRO A 205 -5.92 -6.59 31.93
C PRO A 205 -5.08 -5.34 32.14
N GLU A 206 -3.79 -5.52 32.43
CA GLU A 206 -2.82 -4.44 32.68
C GLU A 206 -2.12 -3.98 31.39
N ALA A 207 -2.53 -4.49 30.22
CA ALA A 207 -1.94 -4.14 28.94
C ALA A 207 -1.99 -2.64 28.67
N SER A 208 -0.86 -2.10 28.22
CA SER A 208 -0.72 -0.73 27.73
C SER A 208 -0.44 -0.73 26.23
N PHE A 209 -0.96 0.28 25.52
CA PHE A 209 -0.90 0.34 24.06
C PHE A 209 -0.11 1.56 23.58
N LEU A 210 0.72 1.33 22.57
CA LEU A 210 1.52 2.34 21.89
C LEU A 210 1.13 2.38 20.42
N PHE A 211 1.22 3.57 19.84
CA PHE A 211 0.97 3.80 18.43
C PHE A 211 2.21 4.44 17.81
N ALA A 212 2.90 3.69 16.96
CA ALA A 212 4.15 4.11 16.35
C ALA A 212 4.21 3.61 14.91
N ARG A 213 5.09 4.17 14.07
CA ARG A 213 5.34 3.56 12.76
C ARG A 213 6.18 2.28 12.95
N PRO A 214 6.08 1.27 12.06
CA PRO A 214 6.81 0.00 12.23
C PRO A 214 8.32 0.18 12.45
N GLU A 215 8.91 1.22 11.86
CA GLU A 215 10.33 1.57 12.00
C GLU A 215 10.70 2.15 13.38
N GLU A 216 9.69 2.52 14.18
CA GLU A 216 9.79 3.16 15.49
C GLU A 216 9.29 2.24 16.62
N PHE A 217 9.02 0.96 16.33
CA PHE A 217 8.52 0.01 17.32
C PHE A 217 9.57 -0.23 18.43
N PRO A 218 9.22 -0.01 19.72
CA PRO A 218 10.12 -0.31 20.82
C PRO A 218 10.39 -1.81 20.91
N GLY A 219 11.64 -2.20 21.18
CA GLY A 219 12.02 -3.61 21.31
C GLY A 219 11.43 -4.31 22.54
N ASP A 220 10.92 -3.56 23.52
CA ASP A 220 10.22 -4.05 24.71
C ASP A 220 8.69 -4.11 24.55
N ALA A 221 8.17 -3.76 23.37
CA ALA A 221 6.75 -3.80 23.06
C ALA A 221 6.42 -4.95 22.09
N ILE A 222 5.29 -5.61 22.34
CA ILE A 222 4.78 -6.70 21.51
C ILE A 222 3.99 -6.11 20.33
N PRO A 223 4.46 -6.28 19.09
CA PRO A 223 3.72 -5.77 17.93
C PRO A 223 2.48 -6.61 17.65
N PHE A 224 1.38 -5.95 17.29
CA PHE A 224 0.16 -6.61 16.81
C PHE A 224 -0.47 -5.84 15.64
N ASP A 225 -1.17 -6.57 14.77
CA ASP A 225 -1.76 -6.07 13.51
C ASP A 225 -0.82 -5.16 12.69
N ALA A 226 0.42 -5.59 12.60
CA ALA A 226 1.46 -5.01 11.76
C ALA A 226 2.11 -6.10 10.90
N LEU A 227 2.65 -5.71 9.75
CA LEU A 227 3.28 -6.64 8.83
C LEU A 227 4.51 -7.28 9.50
N GLY A 228 4.54 -8.61 9.58
CA GLY A 228 5.61 -9.36 10.27
C GLY A 228 5.52 -9.36 11.80
N ALA A 229 4.42 -8.87 12.38
CA ALA A 229 4.17 -8.97 13.82
C ALA A 229 3.81 -10.40 14.22
N GLU A 230 4.24 -10.82 15.41
CA GLU A 230 3.91 -12.14 15.97
C GLU A 230 2.38 -12.33 16.10
N PHE A 231 1.66 -11.26 16.44
CA PHE A 231 0.20 -11.22 16.51
C PHE A 231 -0.36 -10.37 15.36
N GLY A 232 -0.12 -10.79 14.12
CA GLY A 232 -0.65 -10.17 12.91
C GLY A 232 -1.74 -11.00 12.22
N HIS A 233 -2.10 -10.57 11.01
CA HIS A 233 -2.89 -11.38 10.07
C HIS A 233 -2.10 -12.64 9.68
N GLN A 234 -2.73 -13.80 9.77
CA GLN A 234 -2.10 -15.11 9.56
C GLN A 234 -2.95 -15.97 8.61
N GLY A 235 -2.55 -16.03 7.34
CA GLY A 235 -3.37 -16.69 6.31
C GLY A 235 -4.71 -15.99 6.14
N GLU A 236 -5.81 -16.74 6.31
CA GLU A 236 -7.18 -16.21 6.29
C GLU A 236 -7.59 -15.56 7.62
N ASP A 237 -6.80 -15.76 8.68
CA ASP A 237 -7.13 -15.26 10.01
C ASP A 237 -6.77 -13.77 10.13
N CYS A 238 -7.73 -12.97 10.59
CA CYS A 238 -7.45 -11.63 11.08
C CYS A 238 -6.66 -11.67 12.40
N THR A 239 -6.13 -10.52 12.82
CA THR A 239 -5.30 -10.46 14.05
C THR A 239 -6.07 -10.92 15.29
N PHE A 240 -7.38 -10.65 15.33
CA PHE A 240 -8.27 -11.11 16.40
C PHE A 240 -8.34 -12.64 16.49
N GLU A 241 -8.51 -13.32 15.36
CA GLU A 241 -8.56 -14.79 15.28
C GLU A 241 -7.20 -15.42 15.59
N THR A 242 -6.11 -14.80 15.11
CA THR A 242 -4.74 -15.18 15.47
C THR A 242 -4.54 -15.16 16.98
N LEU A 243 -4.98 -14.09 17.67
CA LEU A 243 -4.87 -13.97 19.12
C LEU A 243 -5.67 -15.05 19.86
N ILE A 244 -6.90 -15.34 19.44
CA ILE A 244 -7.72 -16.42 20.01
C ILE A 244 -7.00 -17.77 19.89
N LYS A 245 -6.51 -18.10 18.70
CA LYS A 245 -5.86 -19.40 18.42
C LYS A 245 -4.53 -19.54 19.16
N ARG A 246 -3.66 -18.51 19.12
CA ARG A 246 -2.32 -18.57 19.74
C ARG A 246 -2.37 -18.55 21.27
N CYS A 247 -3.35 -17.87 21.85
CA CYS A 247 -3.54 -17.79 23.30
C CYS A 247 -4.48 -18.88 23.84
N GLY A 248 -5.04 -19.74 22.98
CA GLY A 248 -5.93 -20.82 23.37
C GLY A 248 -7.22 -20.35 24.05
N LEU A 249 -7.76 -19.20 23.67
CA LEU A 249 -8.98 -18.64 24.26
C LEU A 249 -10.20 -19.47 23.85
N ARG A 250 -10.98 -19.96 24.81
CA ARG A 250 -12.16 -20.82 24.59
C ARG A 250 -13.45 -20.24 25.17
N ASP A 251 -13.53 -18.92 25.28
CA ASP A 251 -14.69 -18.25 25.86
C ASP A 251 -15.89 -18.28 24.89
N PRO A 252 -17.10 -18.68 25.33
CA PRO A 252 -18.29 -18.71 24.48
C PRO A 252 -18.66 -17.37 23.84
N ARG A 253 -18.25 -16.24 24.45
CA ARG A 253 -18.47 -14.89 23.91
C ARG A 253 -17.59 -14.56 22.72
N LEU A 254 -16.58 -15.39 22.45
CA LEU A 254 -15.64 -15.27 21.34
C LEU A 254 -15.93 -16.27 20.21
N ALA A 255 -16.97 -17.11 20.36
CA ALA A 255 -17.41 -18.04 19.35
C ALA A 255 -18.41 -17.36 18.39
N HIS A 256 -18.05 -17.29 17.11
CA HIS A 256 -18.95 -16.95 16.00
C HIS A 256 -19.13 -18.16 15.10
#